data_AF-A0A183GDE0-F1
#
_entry.id   AF-A0A183GDE0-F1
#
_cell.length_a   1.000
_cell.length_b   1.000
_cell.length_c   1.000
_cell.angle_alpha   90.00
_cell.angle_beta   90.00
_cell.angle_gamma   90.00
#
_symmetry.space_group_name_H-M   'P 1'
#
loop_
_entity.id
_entity.type
_entity.pdbx_description
1 polymer ?
#
loop_
_entity_poly.entity_id
_entity_poly.type
_entity_poly.pdbx_seq_one_letter_code
_entity_poly.pdbx_strand_id
1 'polypeptide(L)'
;MVLAGQAQVLKPITAALEPDYVMLDTGADRLFISNELVARLQLKDVDSLRLSTFGTRPPMEKTCRITVLKMWDADGSPHAFTVTRIDRVTSSTQ
;
A
#
# COMPACT_ATOMS: atom_id res chain seq x y z
N MET A 1 13.92 5.52 8.64
CA MET A 1 13.33 5.13 9.94
C MET A 1 12.10 4.31 9.62
N VAL A 2 11.96 3.13 10.22
CA VAL A 2 10.81 2.25 10.00
C VAL A 2 9.96 2.26 11.26
N LEU A 3 8.70 2.67 11.13
CA LEU A 3 7.72 2.66 12.21
C LEU A 3 6.66 1.59 11.90
N ALA A 4 6.38 0.71 12.84
CA ALA A 4 5.31 -0.27 12.73
C ALA A 4 4.22 0.05 13.76
N GLY A 5 2.95 -0.04 13.37
CA GLY A 5 1.83 0.27 14.24
C GLY A 5 0.49 -0.20 13.68
N GLN A 6 -0.58 0.17 14.36
CA GLN A 6 -1.95 -0.03 13.90
C GLN A 6 -2.56 1.30 13.45
N ALA A 7 -3.32 1.27 12.35
CA ALA A 7 -4.05 2.42 11.84
C ALA A 7 -5.51 2.04 11.56
N GLN A 8 -6.42 3.00 11.69
CA GLN A 8 -7.82 2.85 11.29
C GLN A 8 -7.95 3.13 9.80
N VAL A 9 -8.41 2.15 9.04
CA VAL A 9 -8.55 2.27 7.59
C VAL A 9 -10.02 2.29 7.20
N LEU A 10 -10.40 3.27 6.37
CA LEU A 10 -11.77 3.40 5.91
C LEU A 10 -12.09 2.40 4.80
N LYS A 11 -13.16 1.63 4.99
CA LYS A 11 -13.79 0.82 3.95
C LYS A 11 -14.80 1.67 3.17
N PRO A 12 -14.57 1.99 1.89
CA PRO A 12 -15.37 2.95 1.13
C PRO A 12 -16.83 2.57 0.94
N ILE A 13 -17.17 1.27 0.93
CA ILE A 13 -18.54 0.80 0.69
C ILE A 13 -19.42 0.98 1.93
N THR A 14 -18.88 0.59 3.08
CA THR A 14 -19.63 0.52 4.33
C THR A 14 -19.42 1.77 5.19
N ALA A 15 -18.49 2.63 4.79
CA ALA A 15 -17.99 3.75 5.58
C ALA A 15 -17.52 3.35 6.99
N ALA A 16 -17.16 2.09 7.18
CA ALA A 16 -16.66 1.57 8.45
C ALA A 16 -15.14 1.75 8.55
N LEU A 17 -14.65 2.03 9.76
CA LEU A 17 -13.23 2.00 10.09
C LEU A 17 -12.86 0.61 10.60
N GLU A 18 -11.85 0.00 10.00
CA GLU A 18 -11.30 -1.30 10.41
C GLU A 18 -9.81 -1.12 10.81
N PRO A 19 -9.36 -1.67 11.96
CA PRO A 19 -7.95 -1.60 12.34
C PRO A 19 -7.11 -2.48 11.42
N ASP A 20 -5.96 -1.97 10.99
CA ASP A 20 -4.98 -2.73 10.20
C ASP A 20 -3.53 -2.41 10.63
N TYR A 21 -2.63 -3.34 10.41
CA TYR A 21 -1.20 -3.18 10.67
C TYR A 21 -0.53 -2.44 9.52
N VAL A 22 0.13 -1.32 9.83
CA VAL A 22 0.83 -0.47 8.86
C VAL A 22 2.30 -0.37 9.24
N MET A 23 3.15 -0.47 8.23
CA MET A 23 4.58 -0.15 8.35
C MET A 23 4.85 1.13 7.55
N LEU A 24 5.22 2.19 8.25
CA LEU A 24 5.64 3.47 7.66
C LEU A 24 7.17 3.47 7.57
N ASP A 25 7.66 3.28 6.36
CA ASP A 25 9.10 3.35 6.07
C ASP A 25 9.44 4.71 5.45
N THR A 26 10.10 5.57 6.22
CA THR A 26 10.55 6.89 5.73
C THR A 26 11.77 6.82 4.81
N GLY A 27 12.36 5.63 4.65
CA GLY A 27 13.48 5.39 3.73
C GLY A 27 13.04 4.93 2.34
N ALA A 28 11.75 4.66 2.14
CA ALA A 28 11.22 4.26 0.85
C ALA A 28 10.81 5.48 0.02
N ASP A 29 11.27 5.54 -1.23
CA ASP A 29 10.84 6.57 -2.19
C ASP A 29 9.34 6.47 -2.50
N ARG A 30 8.70 5.33 -2.18
CA ARG A 30 7.30 5.02 -2.50
C ARG A 30 6.64 4.19 -1.41
N LEU A 31 5.35 4.42 -1.22
CA LEU A 31 4.49 3.62 -0.36
C LEU A 31 3.89 2.44 -1.14
N PHE A 32 3.78 1.29 -0.48
CA PHE A 32 3.23 0.07 -1.06
C PHE A 32 2.04 -0.44 -0.26
N ILE A 33 1.10 -1.07 -0.96
CA ILE A 33 -0.09 -1.72 -0.38
C ILE A 33 -0.27 -3.11 -1.00
N SER A 34 -0.65 -4.10 -0.18
CA SER A 34 -0.89 -5.44 -0.69
C SER A 34 -2.18 -5.49 -1.52
N ASN A 35 -2.22 -6.34 -2.54
CA ASN A 35 -3.44 -6.56 -3.31
C ASN A 35 -4.61 -7.08 -2.49
N GLU A 36 -4.31 -7.92 -1.49
CA GLU A 36 -5.31 -8.41 -0.54
C GLU A 36 -5.98 -7.24 0.19
N LEU A 37 -5.18 -6.29 0.69
CA LEU A 37 -5.70 -5.14 1.40
C LEU A 37 -6.49 -4.21 0.47
N VAL A 38 -6.00 -3.99 -0.75
CA VAL A 38 -6.77 -3.24 -1.76
C VAL A 38 -8.12 -3.90 -2.07
N ALA A 39 -8.16 -5.22 -2.20
CA ALA A 39 -9.40 -5.95 -2.45
C ALA A 39 -10.35 -5.86 -1.25
N ARG A 40 -9.84 -6.04 -0.02
CA ARG A 40 -10.63 -5.94 1.23
C ARG A 40 -11.25 -4.56 1.40
N LEU A 41 -10.48 -3.51 1.08
CA LEU A 41 -10.91 -2.12 1.14
C LEU A 41 -11.59 -1.64 -0.15
N GLN A 42 -11.70 -2.48 -1.18
CA GLN A 42 -12.26 -2.12 -2.48
C GLN A 42 -11.76 -0.79 -3.05
N LEU A 43 -10.45 -0.54 -2.93
CA LEU A 43 -9.86 0.68 -3.46
C LEU A 43 -9.82 0.60 -5.00
N LYS A 44 -10.10 1.74 -5.64
CA LYS A 44 -10.05 1.85 -7.10
C LYS A 44 -8.65 2.22 -7.55
N ASP A 45 -8.23 1.66 -8.68
CA ASP A 45 -7.01 2.07 -9.34
C ASP A 45 -7.21 3.47 -9.95
N VAL A 46 -6.22 4.33 -9.77
CA VAL A 46 -6.21 5.69 -10.32
C VAL A 46 -5.13 5.88 -11.38
N ASP A 47 -4.08 5.05 -11.34
CA ASP A 47 -2.96 5.11 -12.29
C ASP A 47 -2.17 3.78 -12.34
N SER A 48 -1.08 3.74 -13.09
CA SER A 48 -0.14 2.63 -13.17
C SER A 48 1.31 3.10 -13.33
N LEU A 49 2.24 2.31 -12.84
CA LEU A 49 3.67 2.59 -12.86
C LEU A 49 4.45 1.35 -13.31
N ARG A 50 5.47 1.51 -14.15
CA ARG A 50 6.45 0.45 -14.41
C ARG A 50 7.57 0.52 -13.37
N LEU A 51 7.78 -0.59 -12.67
CA LEU A 51 8.89 -0.81 -11.75
C LEU A 51 9.87 -1.80 -12.35
N SER A 52 11.16 -1.55 -12.17
CA SER A 52 12.22 -2.51 -12.47
C SER A 52 12.73 -3.08 -11.15
N THR A 53 12.75 -4.41 -11.01
CA THR A 53 13.23 -5.05 -9.79
C THR A 53 14.71 -5.39 -9.89
N PHE A 54 15.46 -5.11 -8.83
CA PHE A 54 16.83 -5.58 -8.67
C PHE A 54 16.86 -7.06 -8.26
N GLY A 55 17.88 -7.80 -8.69
CA GLY A 55 18.09 -9.20 -8.28
C GLY A 55 17.85 -10.25 -9.37
N THR A 56 17.28 -9.88 -10.51
CA THR A 56 17.17 -10.75 -11.70
C THR A 56 18.06 -10.24 -12.83
N ARG A 57 18.62 -11.15 -13.64
CA ARG A 57 19.28 -10.82 -14.92
C ARG A 57 18.56 -11.55 -16.06
N PRO A 58 17.90 -10.83 -16.99
CA PRO A 58 17.72 -9.38 -17.05
C PRO A 58 16.80 -8.82 -15.92
N PRO A 59 16.85 -7.51 -15.64
CA PRO A 59 15.93 -6.86 -14.71
C PRO A 59 14.47 -7.15 -15.10
N MET A 60 13.68 -7.61 -14.15
CA MET A 60 12.25 -7.84 -14.39
C MET A 60 11.52 -6.51 -14.31
N GLU A 61 10.80 -6.17 -15.37
CA GLU A 61 9.89 -5.04 -15.37
C GLU A 61 8.48 -5.50 -15.02
N LYS A 62 7.84 -4.77 -14.10
CA LYS A 62 6.48 -5.03 -13.69
C LYS A 62 5.66 -3.75 -13.74
N THR A 63 4.53 -3.80 -14.43
CA THR A 63 3.51 -2.74 -14.35
C THR A 63 2.69 -2.96 -13.09
N CYS A 64 2.86 -2.08 -12.11
CA CYS A 64 2.07 -2.05 -10.90
C CYS A 64 0.95 -1.02 -11.01
N ARG A 65 -0.17 -1.28 -10.33
CA ARG A 65 -1.29 -0.34 -10.25
C ARG A 65 -1.08 0.63 -9.08
N ILE A 66 -1.60 1.83 -9.20
CA ILE A 66 -1.59 2.86 -8.16
C ILE A 66 -3.02 3.09 -7.68
N THR A 67 -3.17 3.21 -6.36
CA THR A 67 -4.44 3.58 -5.72
C THR A 67 -4.23 4.68 -4.68
N VAL A 68 -5.33 5.24 -4.18
CA VAL A 68 -5.33 6.25 -3.12
C VAL A 68 -5.94 5.65 -1.86
N LEU A 69 -5.16 5.65 -0.79
CA LEU A 69 -5.58 5.25 0.55
C LEU A 69 -5.94 6.50 1.37
N LYS A 70 -7.11 6.49 2.00
CA LYS A 70 -7.50 7.51 2.99
C LYS A 70 -7.37 6.96 4.40
N MET A 71 -6.65 7.67 5.26
CA MET A 71 -6.47 7.34 6.68
C MET A 71 -6.80 8.56 7.53
N TRP A 72 -7.17 8.33 8.79
CA TRP A 72 -7.48 9.38 9.76
C TRP A 72 -6.41 9.38 10.84
N ASP A 73 -5.92 10.57 11.21
CA ASP A 73 -5.05 10.70 12.36
C ASP A 73 -5.82 10.65 13.68
N ALA A 74 -5.10 10.75 14.81
CA ALA A 74 -5.68 10.69 16.15
C ALA A 74 -6.67 11.83 16.44
N ASP A 75 -6.55 12.96 15.73
CA ASP A 75 -7.45 14.11 15.84
C ASP A 75 -8.66 13.99 14.89
N GLY A 76 -8.75 12.90 14.13
CA GLY A 76 -9.82 12.64 13.17
C GLY A 76 -9.66 13.41 11.86
N SER A 77 -8.47 13.94 11.55
CA SER A 77 -8.23 14.62 10.28
C SER A 77 -7.89 13.60 9.17
N PRO A 78 -8.53 13.70 7.98
CA PRO A 78 -8.29 12.77 6.89
C PRO A 78 -7.02 13.12 6.10
N HIS A 79 -6.24 12.10 5.78
CA HIS A 79 -5.02 12.16 4.98
C HIS A 79 -5.10 11.18 3.80
N ALA A 80 -4.66 11.62 2.63
CA ALA A 80 -4.67 10.81 1.42
C ALA A 80 -3.23 10.44 1.02
N PHE A 81 -3.01 9.16 0.75
CA PHE A 81 -1.72 8.60 0.38
C PHE A 81 -1.83 7.89 -0.95
N THR A 82 -0.94 8.24 -1.88
CA THR A 82 -0.78 7.51 -3.15
C THR A 82 0.09 6.29 -2.90
N VAL A 83 -0.46 5.10 -3.08
CA VAL A 83 0.19 3.83 -2.76
C VAL A 83 0.26 2.91 -3.98
N THR A 84 1.36 2.19 -4.14
CA THR A 84 1.59 1.24 -5.23
C THR A 84 1.16 -0.16 -4.83
N ARG A 85 0.31 -0.80 -5.63
CA ARG A 85 -0.20 -2.15 -5.39
C ARG A 85 0.87 -3.20 -5.68
N ILE A 86 1.03 -4.15 -4.76
CA ILE A 86 1.96 -5.28 -4.94
C ILE A 86 1.33 -6.61 -4.52
N ASP A 87 1.72 -7.67 -5.21
CA ASP A 87 1.15 -9.01 -5.03
C ASP A 87 1.83 -9.79 -3.91
N ARG A 88 2.98 -9.31 -3.39
CA ARG A 88 3.75 -9.85 -2.25
C ARG A 88 4.92 -8.91 -1.90
N VAL A 89 5.13 -8.61 -0.62
CA VAL A 89 6.32 -7.84 -0.13
C VAL A 89 7.54 -8.76 0.04
N THR A 90 7.36 -10.07 0.15
CA THR A 90 8.46 -11.03 0.24
C THR A 90 8.15 -12.31 -0.53
N SER A 91 9.12 -12.77 -1.34
CA SER A 91 9.22 -14.18 -1.69
C SER A 91 9.56 -14.95 -0.41
N SER A 92 8.94 -16.11 -0.21
CA SER A 92 9.47 -17.07 0.76
C SER A 92 10.95 -17.29 0.45
N THR A 93 11.84 -16.92 1.37
CA THR A 93 13.20 -17.45 1.40
C THR A 93 13.07 -18.96 1.37
N GLN A 94 13.54 -19.55 0.28
CA GLN A 94 13.75 -20.98 0.18
C GLN A 94 14.97 -21.36 1.00
#